data_AF-A0A640XSQ6-F1
#
_entry.id   AF-A0A640XSQ6-F1
#
_cell.length_a   1.000
_cell.length_b   1.000
_cell.length_c   1.000
_cell.angle_alpha   90.00
_cell.angle_beta   90.00
_cell.angle_gamma   90.00
#
_symmetry.space_group_name_H-M   'P 1'
#
loop_
_entity.id
_entity.type
_entity.pdbx_description
1 polymer ?
#
loop_
_entity_poly.entity_id
_entity_poly.type
_entity_poly.pdbx_seq_one_letter_code
_entity_poly.pdbx_strand_id
1 'polypeptide(L)'
;MIDPALEYSTYLGGSGAENCWGIAVDGSGNAYVAGYTNSTNFPTVSPYDGSFNGIDDVFVTKLDASGSGLVYSTYLGGSSYDYGVTA
;
A
#
# COMPACT_ATOMS: atom_id res chain seq x y z
N MET A 1 -16.75 27.82 -13.91
CA MET A 1 -16.28 26.42 -13.88
C MET A 1 -15.17 26.33 -12.86
N ILE A 2 -15.27 25.43 -11.89
CA ILE A 2 -14.13 24.97 -11.11
C ILE A 2 -13.64 23.72 -11.82
N ASP A 3 -12.41 23.75 -12.32
CA ASP A 3 -11.72 22.56 -12.84
C ASP A 3 -11.04 21.89 -11.64
N PRO A 4 -11.33 20.61 -11.32
CA PRO A 4 -10.63 19.93 -10.24
C PRO A 4 -9.13 19.90 -10.53
N ALA A 5 -8.34 20.59 -9.70
CA ALA A 5 -6.89 20.52 -9.75
C ALA A 5 -6.42 19.16 -9.19
N LEU A 6 -5.49 18.51 -9.89
CA LEU A 6 -4.78 17.35 -9.37
C LEU A 6 -3.95 17.79 -8.17
N GLU A 7 -4.27 17.31 -6.97
CA GLU A 7 -3.51 17.63 -5.76
C GLU A 7 -2.17 16.88 -5.74
N TYR A 8 -2.21 15.57 -5.97
CA TYR A 8 -1.01 14.76 -6.18
C TYR A 8 -1.31 13.50 -6.99
N SER A 9 -0.25 12.90 -7.52
CA SER A 9 -0.21 11.55 -8.05
C SER A 9 1.11 10.91 -7.66
N THR A 10 1.10 9.63 -7.33
CA THR A 10 2.32 8.92 -6.94
C THR A 10 2.27 7.47 -7.41
N TYR A 11 3.38 6.75 -7.27
CA TYR A 11 3.50 5.33 -7.56
C TYR A 11 3.67 4.55 -6.25
N LEU A 12 2.92 3.45 -6.13
CA LEU A 12 3.01 2.51 -5.01
C LEU A 12 3.04 1.09 -5.58
N GLY A 13 4.19 0.43 -5.46
CA GLY A 13 4.39 -0.93 -5.93
C GLY A 13 5.86 -1.32 -6.00
N GLY A 14 6.11 -2.60 -6.24
CA GLY A 14 7.45 -3.16 -6.43
C GLY A 14 7.67 -3.67 -7.86
N SER A 15 8.54 -4.68 -8.01
CA SER A 15 8.87 -5.27 -9.31
C SER A 15 7.87 -6.32 -9.80
N GLY A 16 6.99 -6.78 -8.91
CA GLY A 16 5.94 -7.75 -9.16
C GLY A 16 4.60 -7.10 -9.49
N ALA A 17 3.52 -7.85 -9.27
CA ALA A 17 2.16 -7.40 -9.41
C ALA A 17 1.58 -7.01 -8.05
N GLU A 18 0.95 -5.83 -8.02
CA GLU A 18 0.15 -5.36 -6.90
C GLU A 18 -1.34 -5.42 -7.26
N ASN A 19 -2.12 -6.08 -6.41
CA ASN A 19 -3.57 -6.08 -6.49
C ASN A 19 -4.10 -5.22 -5.34
N CYS A 20 -4.37 -3.95 -5.63
CA CYS A 20 -4.96 -3.01 -4.68
C CYS A 20 -6.47 -3.24 -4.59
N TRP A 21 -6.99 -3.52 -3.40
CA TRP A 21 -8.41 -3.81 -3.19
C TRP A 21 -9.17 -2.68 -2.50
N GLY A 22 -8.48 -1.87 -1.68
CA GLY A 22 -9.14 -0.79 -0.96
C GLY A 22 -8.26 0.42 -0.72
N ILE A 23 -8.92 1.58 -0.66
CA ILE A 23 -8.33 2.84 -0.24
C ILE A 23 -9.28 3.57 0.72
N ALA A 24 -8.75 4.16 1.78
CA ALA A 24 -9.47 5.04 2.69
C ALA A 24 -8.61 6.25 3.06
N VAL A 25 -9.23 7.37 3.41
CA VAL A 25 -8.54 8.61 3.80
C VAL A 25 -8.96 8.99 5.22
N ASP A 26 -8.01 9.28 6.10
CA ASP A 26 -8.30 9.74 7.46
C ASP A 26 -8.62 11.24 7.54
N GLY A 27 -9.06 11.71 8.71
CA GLY A 27 -9.40 13.13 8.92
C GLY A 27 -8.22 14.10 8.83
N SER A 28 -6.99 13.60 8.73
CA SER A 28 -5.78 14.39 8.48
C SER A 28 -5.33 14.34 7.02
N GLY A 29 -6.08 13.66 6.15
CA GLY A 29 -5.79 13.54 4.72
C GLY A 29 -4.83 12.42 4.36
N ASN A 30 -4.37 11.60 5.31
CA ASN A 30 -3.49 10.48 4.98
C ASN A 30 -4.28 9.36 4.29
N ALA A 31 -3.75 8.84 3.19
CA ALA A 31 -4.38 7.74 2.46
C ALA A 31 -3.83 6.39 2.94
N TYR A 32 -4.72 5.43 3.17
CA TYR A 32 -4.42 4.04 3.52
C TYR A 32 -4.81 3.18 2.34
N VAL A 33 -3.86 2.40 1.82
CA VAL A 33 -4.06 1.48 0.71
C VAL A 33 -3.77 0.07 1.21
N ALA A 34 -4.68 -0.85 0.90
CA ALA A 34 -4.51 -2.27 1.23
C ALA A 34 -4.78 -3.14 0.00
N GLY A 35 -4.06 -4.27 -0.04
CA GLY A 35 -4.12 -5.23 -1.12
C GLY A 35 -3.15 -6.36 -0.85
N TYR A 36 -2.76 -7.08 -1.90
CA TYR A 36 -1.68 -8.05 -1.83
C TYR A 36 -0.71 -7.87 -3.00
N THR A 37 0.51 -8.34 -2.80
CA THR A 37 1.60 -8.20 -3.75
C THR A 37 2.45 -9.47 -3.78
N ASN A 38 3.01 -9.79 -4.94
CA ASN A 38 4.10 -10.76 -5.07
C ASN A 38 5.47 -10.10 -5.27
N SER A 39 5.56 -8.78 -5.03
CA SER A 39 6.81 -8.03 -5.04
C SER A 39 7.61 -8.33 -3.78
N THR A 40 8.83 -8.84 -3.94
CA THR A 40 9.80 -8.97 -2.85
C THR A 40 10.40 -7.64 -2.41
N ASN A 41 10.22 -6.59 -3.22
CA ASN A 41 10.74 -5.24 -3.03
C ASN A 41 9.62 -4.19 -2.96
N PHE A 42 8.40 -4.58 -2.57
CA PHE A 42 7.35 -3.61 -2.27
C PHE A 42 7.87 -2.59 -1.24
N PRO A 43 7.61 -1.29 -1.41
CA PRO A 43 8.21 -0.27 -0.57
C PRO A 43 7.63 -0.33 0.84
N THR A 44 8.49 -0.61 1.83
CA THR A 44 8.14 -0.67 3.25
C THR A 44 8.73 0.50 4.03
N VAL A 45 8.02 0.99 5.05
CA VAL A 45 8.47 2.05 5.96
C VAL A 45 7.95 1.76 7.35
N SER A 46 8.86 1.70 8.33
CA SER A 46 8.55 1.31 9.72
C SER A 46 7.66 0.05 9.82
N PRO A 47 7.97 -1.03 9.07
CA PRO A 47 7.06 -2.16 8.93
C PRO A 47 6.90 -2.97 10.23
N TYR A 48 5.75 -3.64 10.36
CA TYR A 48 5.61 -4.77 11.29
C TYR A 48 6.40 -5.97 10.76
N ASP A 49 6.20 -6.28 9.49
CA ASP A 49 7.02 -7.22 8.72
C ASP A 49 7.57 -6.55 7.46
N GLY A 50 8.90 -6.47 7.38
CA GLY A 50 9.62 -5.88 6.26
C GLY A 50 10.01 -6.91 5.19
N SER A 51 9.69 -8.19 5.40
CA SER A 51 10.04 -9.28 4.50
C SER A 51 8.79 -9.80 3.80
N PHE A 52 8.96 -10.15 2.53
CA PHE A 52 8.00 -10.95 1.79
C PHE A 52 8.27 -12.44 2.07
N ASN A 53 7.27 -13.18 2.55
CA ASN A 53 7.45 -14.51 3.13
C ASN A 53 6.85 -15.65 2.31
N GLY A 54 6.04 -15.35 1.29
CA GLY A 54 5.21 -16.34 0.61
C GLY A 54 5.24 -16.26 -0.91
N ILE A 55 4.07 -16.43 -1.52
CA ILE A 55 3.84 -16.27 -2.97
C ILE A 55 3.07 -14.97 -3.26
N ASP A 56 2.16 -14.61 -2.35
CA ASP A 56 1.52 -13.30 -2.28
C ASP A 56 1.43 -12.96 -0.79
N ASP A 57 1.83 -11.75 -0.42
CA ASP A 57 1.61 -11.22 0.94
C ASP A 57 0.66 -10.03 0.86
N VAL A 58 -0.14 -9.86 1.91
CA VAL A 58 -0.93 -8.64 2.09
C VAL A 58 0.02 -7.48 2.32
N PHE A 59 -0.30 -6.32 1.77
CA PHE A 59 0.34 -5.07 2.19
C PHE A 59 -0.69 -4.12 2.80
N VAL A 60 -0.22 -3.32 3.77
CA VAL A 60 -0.95 -2.18 4.29
C VAL A 60 -0.01 -0.98 4.26
N THR A 61 -0.39 0.03 3.48
CA THR A 61 0.39 1.24 3.26
C THR A 61 -0.38 2.46 3.74
N LYS A 62 0.30 3.37 4.43
CA LYS A 62 -0.16 4.72 4.73
C LYS A 62 0.74 5.74 4.02
N LEU A 63 0.15 6.53 3.13
CA LEU A 63 0.76 7.71 2.51
C LEU A 63 0.48 8.95 3.35
N ASP A 64 1.43 9.89 3.38
CA ASP A 64 1.15 11.22 3.92
C ASP A 64 0.10 11.95 3.07
N ALA A 65 -0.49 13.02 3.64
CA ALA A 65 -1.56 13.78 2.97
C ALA A 65 -1.12 14.48 1.67
N SER A 66 0.18 14.68 1.46
CA SER A 66 0.72 15.21 0.19
C SER A 66 0.99 14.11 -0.85
N GLY A 67 0.81 12.84 -0.51
CA GLY A 67 1.17 11.69 -1.35
C GLY A 67 2.67 11.59 -1.66
N SER A 68 3.51 12.33 -0.92
CA SER A 68 4.93 12.50 -1.22
C SER A 68 5.80 11.39 -0.63
N GLY A 69 5.31 10.74 0.44
CA GLY A 69 6.03 9.72 1.16
C GLY A 69 5.10 8.75 1.89
N LEU A 70 5.69 7.60 2.24
CA LEU A 70 5.06 6.60 3.09
C LEU A 70 5.30 6.97 4.55
N VAL A 71 4.23 7.00 5.33
CA VAL A 71 4.28 7.13 6.80
C VAL A 71 4.43 5.76 7.45
N TYR A 72 3.81 4.74 6.85
CA TYR A 72 3.88 3.34 7.26
C TYR A 72 3.68 2.45 6.04
N SER A 73 4.38 1.34 5.95
CA SER A 73 4.11 0.30 4.96
C SER A 73 4.72 -1.02 5.40
N THR A 74 3.96 -2.10 5.33
CA THR A 74 4.32 -3.44 5.82
C THR A 74 3.80 -4.52 4.90
N TYR A 75 4.46 -5.68 4.94
CA TYR A 75 3.83 -6.95 4.56
C TYR A 75 3.06 -7.53 5.74
N LEU A 76 2.10 -8.41 5.46
CA LEU A 76 1.40 -9.28 6.41
C LEU A 76 1.09 -10.60 5.70
N GLY A 77 1.58 -11.72 6.22
CA GLY A 77 1.36 -13.03 5.61
C GLY A 77 2.27 -14.10 6.18
N GLY A 78 2.17 -15.30 5.63
CA GLY A 78 3.00 -16.46 5.97
C GLY A 78 3.73 -17.00 4.75
N SER A 79 4.00 -18.31 4.74
CA SER A 79 4.79 -18.93 3.68
C SER A 79 3.99 -19.32 2.43
N SER A 80 2.78 -18.79 2.23
CA SER A 80 1.85 -19.23 1.19
C SER A 80 1.19 -18.04 0.48
N TYR A 81 -0.05 -18.22 0.02
CA TYR A 81 -0.85 -17.15 -0.55
C TYR A 81 -1.66 -16.45 0.55
N ASP A 82 -1.42 -15.16 0.74
CA ASP A 82 -2.15 -14.33 1.67
C ASP A 82 -2.82 -13.16 0.91
N TYR A 83 -4.16 -13.22 0.82
CA TYR A 83 -4.95 -12.25 0.06
C TYR A 83 -5.64 -11.25 0.97
N GLY A 84 -5.27 -9.97 0.82
CA GLY A 84 -5.93 -8.84 1.47
C GLY A 84 -7.04 -8.31 0.59
N VAL A 85 -8.29 -8.60 0.95
CA VAL A 85 -9.48 -8.10 0.24
C VAL A 85 -10.31 -7.21 1.17
N THR A 86 -10.87 -6.14 0.63
CA THR A 86 -11.84 -5.31 1.35
C THR A 86 -13.27 -5.71 0.97
N ALA A 87 -14.17 -5.73 1.95
CA ALA A 87 -15.59 -6.06 1.77
C ALA A 87 -16.39 -4.88 1.21
#